data_AF-A0A829GRJ8-F1
#
_entry.id   AF-A0A829GRJ8-F1
#
_cell.length_a   1.000
_cell.length_b   1.000
_cell.length_c   1.000
_cell.angle_alpha   90.00
_cell.angle_beta   90.00
_cell.angle_gamma   90.00
#
_symmetry.space_group_name_H-M   'P 1'
#
loop_
_entity.id
_entity.type
_entity.pdbx_description
1 polymer ?
#
loop_
_entity_poly.entity_id
_entity_poly.type
_entity_poly.pdbx_seq_one_letter_code
_entity_poly.pdbx_strand_id
1 'polypeptide(L)'
;MRGVVKDKSRGLWTASYQNSEKRIYKLRKSFTQEALAVKQRLEWEKEFGKPENNEQHHIRMDRRGKVLSGFLVLDYVEKKPGNSWKVLVRNLSTGEVEIRSLARLTRGIAVAENKGNAQLRKYSTRYGTGVRYRKDFGKWQAHITRNNKYVNLGTFDTKDEAIAARKAAEHKYLGGN
;
A
#
# COMPACT_ATOMS: atom_id res chain seq x y z
N MET A 1 4.78 5.37 18.01
CA MET A 1 5.70 4.35 17.46
C MET A 1 4.96 3.41 16.51
N ARG A 2 5.57 2.99 15.38
CA ARG A 2 4.96 2.06 14.40
C ARG A 2 4.56 0.75 15.11
N GLY A 3 3.31 0.31 14.94
CA GLY A 3 2.81 -0.94 15.52
C GLY A 3 2.35 -0.86 16.99
N VAL A 4 2.42 0.29 17.67
CA VAL A 4 1.88 0.49 19.02
C VAL A 4 0.62 1.34 18.96
N VAL A 5 -0.51 0.82 19.48
CA VAL A 5 -1.83 1.46 19.39
C VAL A 5 -2.56 1.38 20.73
N LYS A 6 -3.16 2.48 21.18
CA LYS A 6 -4.04 2.52 22.35
C LYS A 6 -5.43 1.99 22.01
N ASP A 7 -5.90 0.99 22.75
CA ASP A 7 -7.28 0.54 22.77
C ASP A 7 -8.08 1.45 23.72
N LYS A 8 -8.99 2.25 23.16
CA LYS A 8 -9.78 3.21 23.92
C LYS A 8 -10.88 2.56 24.76
N SER A 9 -11.31 1.35 24.42
CA SER A 9 -12.36 0.65 25.16
C SER A 9 -11.84 0.03 26.46
N ARG A 10 -10.59 -0.44 26.44
CA ARG A 10 -9.94 -1.14 27.56
C ARG A 10 -8.87 -0.30 28.26
N GLY A 11 -8.50 0.86 27.70
CA GLY A 11 -7.42 1.69 28.21
C GLY A 11 -6.01 1.12 28.01
N LEU A 12 -5.87 0.00 27.29
CA LEU A 12 -4.62 -0.75 27.15
C LEU A 12 -3.85 -0.34 25.87
N TRP A 13 -2.52 -0.34 25.96
CA TRP A 13 -1.61 -0.14 24.85
C TRP A 13 -1.21 -1.47 24.23
N THR A 14 -1.41 -1.61 22.92
CA THR A 14 -1.16 -2.86 22.22
C THR A 14 0.00 -2.71 21.25
N ALA A 15 1.07 -3.46 21.49
CA ALA A 15 2.15 -3.67 20.54
C ALA A 15 1.73 -4.73 19.53
N SER A 16 1.99 -4.48 18.24
CA SER A 16 1.69 -5.38 17.13
C SER A 16 2.93 -5.51 16.23
N TYR A 17 3.20 -6.72 15.75
CA TYR A 17 4.31 -7.01 14.84
C TYR A 17 3.91 -8.01 13.74
N GLN A 18 4.43 -7.80 12.54
CA GLN A 18 4.24 -8.67 11.39
C GLN A 18 5.47 -8.53 10.51
N ASN A 19 6.00 -9.66 10.04
CA ASN A 19 7.10 -9.72 9.07
C ASN A 19 6.93 -10.97 8.20
N SER A 20 6.55 -10.76 6.94
CA SER A 20 6.30 -11.84 5.97
C SER A 20 7.57 -12.58 5.56
N GLU A 21 8.71 -11.90 5.50
CA GLU A 21 10.00 -12.52 5.13
C GLU A 21 10.44 -13.54 6.18
N LYS A 22 10.20 -13.23 7.45
CA LYS A 22 10.46 -14.14 8.58
C LYS A 22 9.31 -15.09 8.88
N ARG A 23 8.28 -15.16 8.02
CA ARG A 23 7.04 -15.96 8.22
C ARG A 23 6.30 -15.65 9.54
N ILE A 24 6.43 -14.43 10.05
CA ILE A 24 5.73 -13.96 11.24
C ILE A 24 4.47 -13.22 10.78
N TYR A 25 3.35 -13.92 10.77
CA TYR A 25 2.12 -13.40 10.23
C TYR A 25 1.45 -12.35 11.13
N LYS A 26 1.53 -12.50 12.45
CA LYS A 26 1.01 -11.51 13.41
C LYS A 26 1.43 -11.85 14.84
N LEU A 27 2.04 -10.89 15.53
CA LEU A 27 2.26 -10.90 16.97
C LEU A 27 1.53 -9.71 17.58
N ARG A 28 0.91 -9.91 18.73
CA ARG A 28 0.17 -8.86 19.42
C ARG A 28 0.24 -9.06 20.92
N LYS A 29 0.50 -7.99 21.66
CA LYS A 29 0.56 -8.01 23.13
C LYS A 29 0.08 -6.68 23.69
N SER A 30 -0.72 -6.73 24.74
CA SER A 30 -1.33 -5.56 25.36
C SER A 30 -0.70 -5.27 26.72
N PHE A 31 -0.59 -4.00 27.05
CA PHE A 31 0.08 -3.45 28.23
C PHE A 31 -0.74 -2.32 28.81
N THR A 32 -0.56 -2.01 30.09
CA THR A 32 -1.20 -0.88 30.75
C THR A 32 -0.52 0.45 30.41
N GLN A 33 0.78 0.43 30.11
CA GLN A 33 1.58 1.63 29.81
C GLN A 33 2.10 1.63 28.37
N GLU A 34 2.20 2.83 27.79
CA GLU A 34 2.72 3.02 26.42
C GLU A 34 4.18 2.59 26.30
N ALA A 35 5.01 2.95 27.28
CA ALA A 35 6.44 2.65 27.29
C ALA A 35 6.73 1.14 27.22
N LEU A 36 5.90 0.31 27.87
CA LEU A 36 6.03 -1.14 27.84
C LEU A 36 5.68 -1.71 26.46
N ALA A 37 4.63 -1.19 25.82
CA ALA A 37 4.26 -1.59 24.46
C ALA A 37 5.34 -1.16 23.44
N VAL A 38 5.93 0.01 23.63
CA VAL A 38 7.07 0.52 22.84
C VAL A 38 8.30 -0.38 23.02
N LYS A 39 8.66 -0.73 24.26
CA LYS A 39 9.78 -1.63 24.55
C LYS A 39 9.58 -3.01 23.90
N GLN A 40 8.39 -3.59 24.05
CA GLN A 40 8.07 -4.89 23.43
C GLN A 40 8.19 -4.83 21.90
N ARG A 41 7.79 -3.71 21.29
CA ARG A 41 7.90 -3.52 19.84
C ARG A 41 9.37 -3.43 19.40
N LEU A 42 10.21 -2.72 20.16
CA LEU A 42 11.65 -2.64 19.90
C LEU A 42 12.34 -4.00 20.02
N GLU A 43 11.95 -4.80 21.01
CA GLU A 43 12.45 -6.17 21.17
C GLU A 43 12.13 -7.02 19.94
N TRP A 44 10.89 -7.00 19.45
CA TRP A 44 10.52 -7.72 18.23
C TRP A 44 11.26 -7.22 16.99
N GLU A 45 11.53 -5.92 16.87
CA GLU A 45 12.33 -5.38 15.77
C GLU A 45 13.81 -5.77 15.87
N LYS A 46 14.35 -5.94 17.08
CA LYS A 46 15.71 -6.43 17.33
C LYS A 46 15.84 -7.91 17.03
N GLU A 47 14.84 -8.70 17.42
CA GLU A 47 14.83 -10.16 17.28
C GLU A 47 14.48 -10.62 15.86
N PHE A 48 13.44 -10.02 15.27
CA PHE A 48 12.87 -10.46 14.00
C PHE A 48 13.18 -9.51 12.83
N GLY A 49 13.95 -8.45 13.06
CA GLY A 49 14.28 -7.43 12.09
C GLY A 49 13.17 -6.40 11.89
N LYS A 50 13.46 -5.32 11.17
CA LYS A 50 12.45 -4.32 10.81
C LYS A 50 11.71 -4.83 9.56
N PRO A 51 10.37 -4.94 9.59
CA PRO A 51 9.64 -5.37 8.40
C PRO A 51 9.82 -4.35 7.29
N GLU A 52 10.31 -4.78 6.12
CA GLU A 52 10.36 -3.94 4.93
C GLU A 52 8.95 -3.52 4.51
N ASN A 53 8.86 -2.39 3.83
CA ASN A 53 7.59 -1.82 3.36
C ASN A 53 7.03 -2.68 2.21
N ASN A 54 6.44 -3.83 2.54
CA ASN A 54 5.88 -4.73 1.55
C ASN A 54 4.59 -4.12 0.95
N GLU A 55 4.57 -3.92 -0.37
CA GLU A 55 3.58 -3.15 -1.14
C GLU A 55 2.12 -3.68 -1.03
N GLN A 56 1.92 -4.90 -0.53
CA GLN A 56 0.62 -5.60 -0.49
C GLN A 56 -0.25 -5.32 0.74
N HIS A 57 0.29 -4.70 1.78
CA HIS A 57 -0.53 -4.14 2.86
C HIS A 57 -0.31 -2.64 2.84
N HIS A 58 -1.36 -1.86 2.56
CA HIS A 58 -1.31 -0.40 2.64
C HIS A 58 -1.15 0.03 4.11
N ILE A 59 0.01 -0.21 4.70
CA ILE A 59 0.43 0.40 5.94
C ILE A 59 0.55 1.89 5.60
N ARG A 60 -0.32 2.72 6.19
CA ARG A 60 -0.25 4.17 5.97
C ARG A 60 1.17 4.63 6.35
N MET A 61 1.90 5.19 5.39
CA MET A 61 3.21 5.80 5.63
C MET A 61 3.12 6.77 6.80
N ASP A 62 4.02 6.62 7.78
CA ASP A 62 4.21 7.63 8.83
C ASP A 62 4.78 8.89 8.16
N ARG A 63 4.11 10.02 8.37
CA ARG A 63 4.47 11.30 7.76
C ARG A 63 5.11 12.27 8.74
N ARG A 64 5.36 11.90 10.00
CA ARG A 64 6.12 12.74 10.94
C ARG A 64 7.46 13.14 10.33
N GLY A 65 7.81 14.42 10.45
CA GLY A 65 9.03 15.00 9.86
C GLY A 65 8.96 15.23 8.35
N LYS A 66 7.87 14.86 7.66
CA LYS A 66 7.70 15.14 6.23
C LYS A 66 7.02 16.48 6.02
N VAL A 67 7.46 17.18 4.98
CA VAL A 67 6.80 18.40 4.50
C VAL A 67 5.73 18.03 3.49
N LEU A 68 4.49 18.49 3.73
CA LEU A 68 3.33 18.26 2.88
C LEU A 68 2.67 19.60 2.59
N SER A 69 2.60 20.00 1.32
CA SER A 69 1.90 21.22 0.90
C SER A 69 2.34 22.49 1.66
N GLY A 70 3.63 22.62 1.97
CA GLY A 70 4.19 23.75 2.73
C GLY A 70 4.11 23.61 4.26
N PHE A 71 3.67 22.45 4.76
CA PHE A 71 3.53 22.18 6.20
C PHE A 71 4.41 21.02 6.64
N LEU A 72 5.23 21.23 7.68
CA LEU A 72 5.98 20.16 8.34
C LEU A 72 5.06 19.42 9.30
N VAL A 73 4.91 18.11 9.11
CA VAL A 73 4.14 17.27 10.03
C VAL A 73 4.94 16.99 11.29
N LEU A 74 4.44 17.43 12.44
CA LEU A 74 5.08 17.23 13.74
C LEU A 74 4.60 15.93 14.39
N ASP A 75 3.29 15.78 14.56
CA ASP A 75 2.70 14.62 15.20
C ASP A 75 1.27 14.32 14.72
N TYR A 76 0.74 13.18 15.10
CA TYR A 76 -0.64 12.74 14.91
C TYR A 76 -1.42 12.98 16.19
N VAL A 77 -2.59 13.61 16.07
CA VAL A 77 -3.39 13.96 17.25
C VAL A 77 -4.45 12.89 17.48
N GLU A 78 -5.44 12.78 16.60
CA GLU A 78 -6.51 11.79 16.74
C GLU A 78 -7.23 11.53 15.41
N LYS A 79 -7.75 10.31 15.25
CA LYS A 79 -8.68 9.94 14.18
C LYS A 79 -10.07 9.72 14.77
N LYS A 80 -11.04 10.55 14.39
CA LYS A 80 -12.46 10.27 14.63
C LYS A 80 -12.95 9.17 13.66
N PRO A 81 -13.91 8.30 14.06
CA PRO A 81 -14.53 7.33 13.15
C PRO A 81 -15.07 8.04 11.90
N GLY A 82 -14.86 7.47 10.72
CA GLY A 82 -15.27 8.08 9.44
C GLY A 82 -14.37 9.21 8.90
N ASN A 83 -13.48 9.79 9.71
CA ASN A 83 -12.65 10.93 9.29
C ASN A 83 -11.21 10.55 8.93
N SER A 84 -10.59 11.43 8.15
CA SER A 84 -9.14 11.45 7.94
C SER A 84 -8.39 11.73 9.24
N TRP A 85 -7.18 11.20 9.38
CA TRP A 85 -6.27 11.56 10.47
C TRP A 85 -6.11 13.08 10.59
N LYS A 86 -6.14 13.60 11.82
CA LYS A 86 -5.67 14.94 12.12
C LYS A 86 -4.20 14.88 12.54
N VAL A 87 -3.42 15.81 11.99
CA VAL A 87 -1.99 15.96 12.27
C VAL A 87 -1.70 17.37 12.75
N LEU A 88 -0.81 17.47 13.73
CA LEU A 88 -0.20 18.72 14.16
C LEU A 88 0.88 19.08 13.13
N VAL A 89 0.80 20.27 12.58
CA VAL A 89 1.71 20.72 11.52
C VAL A 89 2.25 22.09 11.82
N ARG A 90 3.47 22.36 11.35
CA ARG A 90 4.07 23.70 11.33
C ARG A 90 4.02 24.26 9.91
N ASN A 91 3.45 25.44 9.73
CA ASN A 91 3.50 26.17 8.48
C ASN A 91 4.93 26.68 8.25
N LEU A 92 5.52 26.39 7.10
CA LEU A 92 6.90 26.82 6.79
C LEU A 92 6.99 28.29 6.36
N SER A 93 5.89 28.89 5.90
CA SER A 93 5.85 30.29 5.49
C SER A 93 5.61 31.21 6.68
N THR A 94 4.67 30.87 7.57
CA THR A 94 4.33 31.71 8.75
C THR A 94 5.01 31.25 10.04
N GLY A 95 5.54 30.02 10.08
CA GLY A 95 6.15 29.43 11.27
C GLY A 95 5.15 28.89 12.30
N GLU A 96 3.85 29.15 12.13
CA GLU A 96 2.78 28.81 13.06
C GLU A 96 2.49 27.31 13.13
N VAL A 97 2.05 26.85 14.30
CA VAL A 97 1.68 25.46 14.53
C VAL A 97 0.16 25.32 14.60
N GLU A 98 -0.41 24.46 13.76
CA GLU A 98 -1.86 24.24 13.68
C GLU A 98 -2.23 22.77 13.44
N ILE A 99 -3.50 22.42 13.68
CA ILE A 99 -4.01 21.06 13.45
C ILE A 99 -4.74 21.00 12.10
N ARG A 100 -4.29 20.12 11.19
CA ARG A 100 -4.92 19.94 9.88
C ARG A 100 -5.29 18.49 9.56
N SER A 101 -6.16 18.33 8.58
CA SER A 101 -6.51 17.02 8.02
C SER A 101 -5.37 16.51 7.14
N LEU A 102 -4.86 15.32 7.47
CA LEU A 102 -3.83 14.65 6.69
C LEU A 102 -4.29 14.43 5.25
N ALA A 103 -5.53 13.97 5.05
CA ALA A 103 -6.04 13.72 3.70
C ALA A 103 -5.98 14.99 2.82
N ARG A 104 -6.28 16.17 3.38
CA ARG A 104 -6.19 17.44 2.64
C ARG A 104 -4.75 17.75 2.23
N LEU A 105 -3.79 17.57 3.13
CA LEU A 105 -2.36 17.79 2.87
C LEU A 105 -1.79 16.83 1.82
N THR A 106 -2.39 15.65 1.68
CA THR A 106 -1.89 14.59 0.78
C THR A 106 -2.57 14.55 -0.58
N ARG A 107 -3.69 15.26 -0.77
CA ARG A 107 -4.51 15.21 -2.00
C ARG A 107 -3.73 15.64 -3.25
N GLY A 108 -2.84 16.63 -3.16
CA GLY A 108 -2.03 17.06 -4.30
C GLY A 108 -0.85 16.14 -4.63
N ILE A 109 -0.34 15.40 -3.64
CA ILE A 109 0.84 14.53 -3.77
C ILE A 109 0.47 13.18 -4.40
N ALA A 110 -0.66 12.60 -3.98
CA ALA A 110 -1.12 11.30 -4.46
C ALA A 110 -1.54 11.31 -5.95
N VAL A 111 -1.93 12.45 -6.52
CA VAL A 111 -2.29 12.55 -7.96
C VAL A 111 -1.04 12.41 -8.85
N ALA A 112 0.10 12.94 -8.41
CA ALA A 112 1.36 12.81 -9.13
C ALA A 112 1.88 11.36 -9.11
N GLU A 113 1.86 10.70 -7.94
CA GLU A 113 2.24 9.28 -7.82
C GLU A 113 1.25 8.33 -8.51
N ASN A 114 -0.07 8.61 -8.46
CA ASN A 114 -1.07 7.75 -9.11
C ASN A 114 -0.99 7.77 -10.63
N LYS A 115 -0.53 8.85 -11.28
CA LYS A 115 -0.30 8.84 -12.74
C LYS A 115 0.81 7.85 -13.11
N GLY A 116 1.87 7.75 -12.31
CA GLY A 116 2.90 6.73 -12.47
C GLY A 116 2.43 5.32 -12.12
N ASN A 117 1.65 5.16 -11.05
CA ASN A 117 1.09 3.86 -10.66
C ASN A 117 -0.01 3.34 -11.59
N ALA A 118 -0.70 4.22 -12.34
CA ALA A 118 -1.61 3.81 -13.42
C ALA A 118 -0.85 3.13 -14.58
N GLN A 119 0.35 3.63 -14.91
CA GLN A 119 1.27 2.99 -15.85
C GLN A 119 1.78 1.65 -15.30
N LEU A 120 2.13 1.56 -14.01
CA LEU A 120 2.59 0.31 -13.40
C LEU A 120 1.48 -0.74 -13.22
N ARG A 121 0.23 -0.33 -12.95
CA ARG A 121 -0.94 -1.23 -12.94
C ARG A 121 -1.18 -1.92 -14.28
N LYS A 122 -0.80 -1.28 -15.38
CA LYS A 122 -0.81 -1.90 -16.72
C LYS A 122 0.05 -3.16 -16.76
N TYR A 123 1.11 -3.25 -15.95
CA TYR A 123 2.06 -4.36 -15.90
C TYR A 123 1.94 -5.26 -14.66
N SER A 124 1.29 -4.82 -13.58
CA SER A 124 1.32 -5.45 -12.25
C SER A 124 0.12 -6.36 -11.93
N THR A 125 -0.21 -7.30 -12.80
CA THR A 125 -0.92 -8.52 -12.34
C THR A 125 0.08 -9.66 -12.33
N ARG A 126 0.07 -10.48 -11.27
CA ARG A 126 0.95 -11.67 -11.08
C ARG A 126 1.01 -12.65 -12.27
N TYR A 127 0.09 -12.52 -13.21
CA TYR A 127 -0.06 -13.33 -14.43
C TYR A 127 0.19 -12.55 -15.73
N GLY A 128 0.41 -11.23 -15.65
CA GLY A 128 0.41 -10.31 -16.80
C GLY A 128 -1.02 -9.84 -17.13
N THR A 129 -1.20 -8.53 -17.33
CA THR A 129 -2.52 -7.98 -17.66
C THR A 129 -2.95 -8.51 -19.03
N GLY A 130 -4.04 -9.28 -19.06
CA GLY A 130 -4.50 -9.96 -20.27
C GLY A 130 -4.27 -11.47 -20.27
N VAL A 131 -3.62 -12.07 -19.26
CA VAL A 131 -3.44 -13.53 -19.16
C VAL A 131 -4.02 -14.05 -17.85
N ARG A 132 -4.87 -15.08 -17.92
CA ARG A 132 -5.47 -15.73 -16.73
C ARG A 132 -5.53 -17.24 -16.89
N TYR A 133 -5.35 -17.98 -15.80
CA TYR A 133 -5.58 -19.42 -15.79
C TYR A 133 -7.08 -19.71 -15.63
N ARG A 134 -7.67 -20.44 -16.59
CA ARG A 134 -9.05 -20.92 -16.53
C ARG A 134 -9.07 -22.29 -15.88
N LYS A 135 -9.54 -22.35 -14.64
CA LYS A 135 -9.65 -23.60 -13.89
C LYS A 135 -10.62 -24.58 -14.54
N ASP A 136 -11.71 -24.08 -15.12
CA ASP A 136 -12.77 -24.90 -15.75
C ASP A 136 -12.24 -25.75 -16.93
N PHE A 137 -11.22 -25.27 -17.63
CA PHE A 137 -10.63 -25.93 -18.80
C PHE A 137 -9.20 -26.41 -18.56
N GLY A 138 -8.62 -26.13 -17.38
CA GLY A 138 -7.21 -26.40 -17.09
C GLY A 138 -6.21 -25.68 -18.00
N LYS A 139 -6.61 -24.57 -18.65
CA LYS A 139 -5.82 -23.88 -19.69
C LYS A 139 -5.56 -22.41 -19.37
N TRP A 140 -4.50 -21.86 -19.93
CA TRP A 140 -4.15 -20.43 -19.87
C TRP A 140 -4.87 -19.64 -20.95
N GLN A 141 -5.71 -18.68 -20.59
CA GLN A 141 -6.39 -17.80 -21.55
C GLN A 141 -5.66 -16.48 -21.70
N ALA A 142 -5.42 -16.06 -22.95
CA ALA A 142 -4.94 -14.73 -23.29
C ALA A 142 -6.08 -13.86 -23.86
N HIS A 143 -6.11 -12.58 -23.51
CA HIS A 143 -7.06 -11.60 -23.99
C HIS A 143 -6.44 -10.20 -24.01
N ILE A 144 -7.00 -9.32 -24.83
CA ILE A 144 -6.66 -7.91 -24.87
C ILE A 144 -7.93 -7.06 -24.95
N THR A 145 -7.92 -5.90 -24.33
CA THR A 145 -9.04 -4.95 -24.41
C THR A 145 -8.59 -3.73 -25.18
N ARG A 146 -9.28 -3.43 -26.29
CA ARG A 146 -9.04 -2.22 -27.09
C ARG A 146 -10.35 -1.45 -27.21
N ASN A 147 -10.34 -0.15 -26.90
CA ASN A 147 -11.53 0.72 -26.97
C ASN A 147 -12.75 0.11 -26.26
N ASN A 148 -12.57 -0.38 -25.02
CA ASN A 148 -13.59 -1.11 -24.25
C ASN A 148 -14.12 -2.42 -24.88
N LYS A 149 -13.58 -2.86 -26.02
CA LYS A 149 -13.93 -4.16 -26.62
C LYS A 149 -12.95 -5.23 -26.17
N TYR A 150 -13.49 -6.29 -25.58
CA TYR A 150 -12.75 -7.47 -25.18
C TYR A 150 -12.48 -8.36 -26.40
N VAL A 151 -11.21 -8.66 -26.65
CA VAL A 151 -10.78 -9.57 -27.71
C VAL A 151 -10.13 -10.80 -27.07
N ASN A 152 -10.73 -11.96 -27.30
CA ASN A 152 -10.18 -13.24 -26.88
C ASN A 152 -9.07 -13.65 -27.86
N LEU A 153 -7.86 -13.87 -27.35
CA LEU A 153 -6.70 -14.26 -28.17
C LEU A 153 -6.51 -15.77 -28.25
N GLY A 154 -7.25 -16.52 -27.42
CA GLY A 154 -7.21 -17.97 -27.39
C GLY A 154 -6.89 -18.54 -26.01
N THR A 155 -6.85 -19.87 -25.94
CA THR A 155 -6.47 -20.65 -24.76
C THR A 155 -5.30 -21.55 -25.11
N PHE A 156 -4.31 -21.59 -24.23
CA PHE A 156 -3.03 -22.25 -24.39
C PHE A 156 -2.79 -23.22 -23.24
N ASP A 157 -1.94 -24.22 -23.45
CA ASP A 157 -1.64 -25.20 -22.41
C ASP A 157 -0.58 -24.66 -21.44
N THR A 158 0.30 -23.78 -21.92
CA THR A 158 1.35 -23.17 -21.11
C THR A 158 1.13 -21.66 -20.88
N LYS A 159 1.69 -21.16 -19.78
CA LYS A 159 1.64 -19.73 -19.44
C LYS A 159 2.40 -18.89 -20.46
N ASP A 160 3.54 -19.39 -20.92
CA ASP A 160 4.45 -18.64 -21.78
C ASP A 160 3.87 -18.44 -23.19
N GLU A 161 3.16 -19.45 -23.72
CA GLU A 161 2.39 -19.32 -24.97
C GLU A 161 1.32 -18.23 -24.88
N ALA A 162 0.56 -18.20 -23.76
CA ALA A 162 -0.47 -17.18 -23.55
C ALA A 162 0.14 -15.77 -23.46
N ILE A 163 1.32 -15.62 -22.85
CA ILE A 163 2.06 -14.35 -22.80
C ILE A 163 2.55 -13.95 -24.19
N ALA A 164 3.10 -14.88 -24.97
CA ALA A 164 3.57 -14.63 -26.32
C ALA A 164 2.42 -14.17 -27.24
N ALA A 165 1.27 -14.85 -27.20
CA ALA A 165 0.08 -14.47 -27.95
C ALA A 165 -0.43 -13.07 -27.56
N ARG A 166 -0.39 -12.75 -26.26
CA ARG A 166 -0.74 -11.42 -25.75
C ARG A 166 0.21 -10.34 -26.26
N LYS A 167 1.53 -10.57 -26.23
CA LYS A 167 2.53 -9.63 -26.76
C LYS A 167 2.37 -9.40 -28.27
N ALA A 168 2.15 -10.47 -29.04
CA ALA A 168 1.87 -10.36 -30.47
C ALA A 168 0.60 -9.53 -30.75
N ALA A 169 -0.43 -9.72 -29.94
CA ALA A 169 -1.66 -8.93 -30.02
C ALA A 169 -1.45 -7.46 -29.62
N GLU A 170 -0.56 -7.14 -28.68
CA GLU A 170 -0.22 -5.76 -28.36
C GLU A 170 0.39 -5.03 -29.56
N HIS A 171 1.34 -5.66 -30.26
CA HIS A 171 1.91 -5.10 -31.48
C HIS A 171 0.83 -4.88 -32.57
N LYS A 172 -0.11 -5.83 -32.71
CA LYS A 172 -1.16 -5.78 -33.73
C LYS A 172 -2.29 -4.77 -33.43
N TYR A 173 -2.71 -4.66 -32.17
CA TYR A 173 -3.92 -3.91 -31.78
C TYR A 173 -3.62 -2.57 -31.11
N LEU A 174 -2.49 -2.43 -30.41
CA LEU A 174 -2.13 -1.17 -29.78
C LEU A 174 -1.25 -0.30 -30.68
N GLY A 175 -0.58 -0.89 -31.68
CA GLY A 175 0.46 -0.20 -32.44
C GLY A 175 1.65 0.05 -31.52
N GLY A 176 2.82 -0.48 -31.85
CA GLY A 176 4.04 -0.16 -31.10
C GLY A 176 4.18 1.36 -31.01
N ASN A 177 4.41 1.88 -29.79
CA ASN A 177 4.93 3.23 -29.62
C ASN A 177 6.33 3.32 -30.25
#